data_AF-N2AWH7-F1
#
_entry.id   AF-N2AWH7-F1
#
_cell.length_a   1.000
_cell.length_b   1.000
_cell.length_c   1.000
_cell.angle_alpha   90.00
_cell.angle_beta   90.00
_cell.angle_gamma   90.00
#
_symmetry.space_group_name_H-M   'P 1'
#
loop_
_entity.id
_entity.type
_entity.pdbx_description
1 polymer ?
#
loop_
_entity_poly.entity_id
_entity_poly.type
_entity_poly.pdbx_seq_one_letter_code
_entity_poly.pdbx_strand_id
1 'polypeptide(L)' 'MSDLKHDVIAERWAVLIKERMESGMTVREWCHDRNIKESRYYYWLRILRRKAVENTGQPPQASP' A
#
# COMPACT_ATOMS: atom_id res chain seq x y z
N MET A 1 -18.45 -6.24 12.99
CA MET A 1 -18.54 -6.24 11.50
C MET A 1 -17.70 -5.10 10.90
N SER A 2 -16.49 -4.88 11.40
CA SER A 2 -15.64 -3.72 11.07
C SER A 2 -14.40 -4.13 10.30
N ASP A 3 -13.94 -5.37 10.54
CA ASP A 3 -12.69 -5.94 10.04
C ASP A 3 -12.81 -6.38 8.58
N LEU A 4 -13.95 -7.00 8.20
CA LEU A 4 -14.21 -7.40 6.82
C LEU A 4 -14.15 -6.22 5.84
N LYS A 5 -14.66 -5.05 6.26
CA LYS A 5 -14.59 -3.83 5.43
C LYS A 5 -13.14 -3.33 5.32
N HIS A 6 -12.35 -3.44 6.38
CA HIS A 6 -10.95 -3.06 6.36
C HIS A 6 -10.12 -3.93 5.42
N ASP A 7 -10.36 -5.25 5.42
CA ASP A 7 -9.61 -6.18 4.58
C ASP A 7 -9.95 -6.02 3.10
N VAL A 8 -11.23 -5.89 2.75
CA VAL A 8 -11.64 -5.62 1.36
C VAL A 8 -11.06 -4.30 0.85
N ILE A 9 -11.03 -3.26 1.69
CA ILE A 9 -10.41 -1.99 1.32
C ILE A 9 -8.89 -2.17 1.19
N ALA A 10 -8.24 -2.90 2.10
CA ALA A 10 -6.80 -3.17 2.04
C ALA A 10 -6.40 -3.88 0.74
N GLU A 11 -7.15 -4.90 0.32
CA GLU A 11 -6.92 -5.61 -0.94
C GLU A 11 -7.01 -4.67 -2.14
N ARG A 12 -8.04 -3.82 -2.18
CA ARG A 12 -8.19 -2.82 -3.23
C ARG A 12 -7.00 -1.84 -3.26
N TRP A 13 -6.52 -1.40 -2.10
CA TRP A 13 -5.34 -0.54 -2.03
C TRP A 13 -4.05 -1.24 -2.44
N ALA A 14 -3.93 -2.55 -2.21
CA ALA A 14 -2.78 -3.32 -2.68
C ALA A 14 -2.70 -3.31 -4.22
N VAL A 15 -3.84 -3.48 -4.90
CA VAL A 15 -3.93 -3.37 -6.37
C VAL A 15 -3.55 -1.97 -6.84
N LEU A 16 -4.13 -0.93 -6.23
CA LEU A 16 -3.83 0.47 -6.59
C LEU A 16 -2.35 0.83 -6.39
N ILE A 17 -1.72 0.36 -5.32
CA ILE A 17 -0.29 0.58 -5.08
C ILE A 17 0.55 -0.17 -6.12
N LYS A 18 0.16 -1.38 -6.52
CA LYS A 18 0.80 -2.12 -7.60
C LYS A 18 0.69 -1.39 -8.94
N GLU A 19 -0.49 -0.93 -9.31
CA GLU A 19 -0.69 -0.10 -10.51
C GLU A 19 0.17 1.17 -10.47
N ARG A 20 0.25 1.84 -9.31
CA ARG A 20 1.13 3.00 -9.14
C ARG A 20 2.58 2.62 -9.39
N MET A 21 3.06 1.48 -8.88
CA MET A 21 4.44 1.03 -9.09
C MET A 21 4.71 0.70 -10.55
N GLU A 22 3.77 0.04 -11.23
CA GLU A 22 3.86 -0.30 -12.65
C GLU A 22 3.78 0.94 -13.56
N SER A 23 3.07 1.98 -13.13
CA SER A 23 2.95 3.23 -13.90
C SER A 23 4.26 4.02 -14.05
N GLY A 24 5.26 3.77 -13.18
CA GLY A 24 6.49 4.55 -13.13
C GLY A 24 6.34 6.01 -12.68
N MET A 25 5.11 6.48 -12.44
CA MET A 25 4.82 7.86 -12.02
C MET A 25 5.19 8.08 -10.56
N THR A 26 5.44 9.34 -10.15
CA THR A 26 5.54 9.66 -8.71
C THR A 26 4.20 9.44 -8.00
N VAL A 27 4.22 9.24 -6.66
CA VAL A 27 2.97 9.09 -5.88
C VAL A 27 2.07 10.31 -6.06
N ARG A 28 2.66 11.51 -6.09
CA ARG A 28 1.94 12.78 -6.26
C ARG A 28 1.24 12.86 -7.62
N GLU A 29 1.95 12.58 -8.71
CA GLU A 29 1.36 12.59 -10.06
C GLU A 29 0.25 11.57 -10.20
N TRP A 30 0.49 10.34 -9.76
CA TRP A 30 -0.49 9.25 -9.83
C TRP A 30 -1.73 9.54 -8.98
N CYS A 31 -1.55 10.10 -7.78
CA CYS A 31 -2.66 10.50 -6.91
C CYS A 31 -3.44 11.68 -7.51
N HIS A 32 -2.76 12.65 -8.10
CA HIS A 32 -3.40 13.79 -8.76
C HIS A 32 -4.26 13.34 -9.94
N ASP A 33 -3.70 12.54 -10.84
CA ASP A 33 -4.36 12.01 -12.04
C ASP A 33 -5.64 11.21 -11.70
N ARG A 34 -5.59 10.41 -10.63
CA ARG A 34 -6.71 9.58 -10.18
C ARG A 34 -7.64 10.25 -9.16
N ASN A 35 -7.43 11.54 -8.87
CA ASN A 35 -8.17 12.29 -7.84
C ASN A 35 -8.18 11.59 -6.46
N ILE A 36 -7.03 11.02 -6.10
CA ILE A 36 -6.80 10.35 -4.83
C ILE A 36 -6.07 11.32 -3.89
N LYS A 37 -6.51 11.40 -2.64
CA LYS A 37 -5.79 12.14 -1.61
C LYS A 37 -4.50 11.41 -1.26
N GLU A 38 -3.37 12.09 -1.41
CA GLU A 38 -2.04 11.57 -1.05
C GLU A 38 -2.00 11.06 0.41
N SER A 39 -2.64 11.76 1.34
CA SER A 39 -2.71 11.35 2.75
C SER A 39 -3.37 9.97 2.94
N ARG A 40 -4.42 9.68 2.16
CA ARG A 40 -5.09 8.37 2.17
C ARG A 40 -4.20 7.31 1.53
N TYR A 41 -3.48 7.65 0.47
CA TYR A 41 -2.51 6.75 -0.16
C TYR A 41 -1.43 6.33 0.84
N TYR A 42 -0.77 7.29 1.50
CA TYR A 42 0.28 7.00 2.49
C TYR A 42 -0.25 6.23 3.70
N TYR A 43 -1.48 6.51 4.13
CA TYR A 43 -2.14 5.76 5.20
C TYR A 43 -2.25 4.27 4.86
N TRP A 44 -2.79 3.93 3.68
CA TRP A 44 -2.94 2.54 3.25
C TRP A 44 -1.62 1.88 2.92
N LEU A 45 -0.66 2.61 2.34
CA LEU A 45 0.69 2.11 2.12
C LEU A 45 1.34 1.69 3.44
N ARG A 46 1.19 2.47 4.51
CA ARG A 46 1.72 2.13 5.84
C ARG A 46 1.06 0.88 6.42
N ILE A 47 -0.26 0.76 6.29
CA ILE A 47 -1.01 -0.42 6.77
C ILE A 47 -0.54 -1.67 6.03
N LEU A 48 -0.45 -1.61 4.70
CA LEU A 48 -0.05 -2.74 3.88
C LEU A 48 1.40 -3.16 4.14
N ARG A 49 2.31 -2.20 4.33
CA ARG A 49 3.70 -2.49 4.76
C ARG A 49 3.75 -3.16 6.12
N ARG A 50 2.98 -2.68 7.10
CA ARG A 50 2.90 -3.30 8.42
C ARG A 50 2.37 -4.74 8.32
N LYS A 51 1.26 -4.96 7.59
CA LYS A 51 0.70 -6.30 7.36
C LYS A 51 1.70 -7.23 6.67
N ALA A 52 2.50 -6.72 5.72
CA ALA A 52 3.55 -7.50 5.06
C ALA A 52 4.64 -7.90 6.06
N VAL A 53 5.13 -6.94 6.86
CA VAL A 53 6.16 -7.19 7.89
C VAL A 53 5.67 -8.14 8.98
N GLU A 54 4.42 -8.02 9.43
CA GLU A 54 3.81 -8.91 10.42
C GLU A 54 3.63 -10.34 9.89
N ASN A 55 3.38 -10.52 8.59
CA ASN A 55 3.36 -11.83 7.96
C ASN A 55 4.77 -12.38 7.70
N THR A 56 5.76 -11.51 7.49
CA THR A 56 7.17 -11.89 7.33
C THR A 56 7.90 -11.75 8.67
N GLY A 57 7.67 -12.67 9.60
CA GLY A 57 8.49 -12.84 10.80
C GLY A 57 9.93 -13.31 10.50
N GLN A 58 10.57 -12.82 9.44
CA GLN A 58 11.95 -13.12 9.08
C GLN A 58 12.75 -11.80 9.07
N PRO A 59 13.81 -11.67 9.90
CA PRO A 59 14.63 -10.46 9.94
C PRO A 59 15.23 -10.17 8.56
N PRO A 60 15.49 -8.89 8.23
CA PRO A 60 16.19 -8.54 7.01
C PRO A 60 17.50 -9.32 6.97
N GLN A 61 17.61 -10.21 6.00
CA GLN A 61 18.87 -10.87 5.64
C GLN A 61 19.82 -9.76 5.18
N ALA A 62 20.57 -9.20 6.11
CA ALA A 62 21.84 -8.56 5.79
C ALA A 62 22.72 -9.67 5.20
N SER A 63 22.99 -9.57 3.92
CA SER A 63 23.97 -10.40 3.22
C SER A 63 25.19 -9.52 2.88
N PRO A 64 26.37 -10.14 2.81
CA PRO A 64 27.63 -9.66 3.40
C PRO A 64 28.34 -8.53 2.67
#